data_AF-K3WFM0-F1
#
_entry.id   AF-K3WFM0-F1
#
_cell.length_a   1.000
_cell.length_b   1.000
_cell.length_c   1.000
_cell.angle_alpha   90.00
_cell.angle_beta   90.00
_cell.angle_gamma   90.00
#
_symmetry.space_group_name_H-M   'P 1'
#
loop_
_entity.id
_entity.type
_entity.pdbx_description
1 polymer ?
#
loop_
_entity_poly.entity_id
_entity_poly.type
_entity_poly.pdbx_seq_one_letter_code
_entity_poly.pdbx_strand_id
1 'polypeptide(L)'
;LSEDAYLADVLAENGDSHFYDQLRCVADLWYEKAALIFSWKHVDKFVDAIRCCNESCMRHEHLHDASRSALGPPFPIPDSSTPLRFKTAPLNHMKREGMLAVLGTTALECELPALCRSASVLTFLENHPWMQHLVTAHGESSEMLALAIVYASVEESNIVRKCICYDPNRLNLWNDK
;
A
#
# COMPACT_ATOMS: atom_id res chain seq x y z
N LEU A 1 14.24 -10.76 13.55
CA LEU A 1 14.64 -9.99 12.35
C LEU A 1 14.26 -8.55 12.63
N SER A 2 15.15 -7.57 12.40
CA SER A 2 14.86 -6.16 12.67
C SER A 2 13.60 -5.74 11.90
N GLU A 3 12.57 -5.29 12.61
CA GLU A 3 11.32 -4.76 12.04
C GLU A 3 11.45 -3.28 11.63
N ASP A 4 12.63 -2.73 11.86
CA ASP A 4 13.00 -1.34 11.61
C ASP A 4 13.79 -1.24 10.29
N ALA A 5 13.57 -0.16 9.54
CA ALA A 5 14.29 0.19 8.31
C ALA A 5 14.72 1.67 8.34
N TYR A 6 15.72 2.06 7.53
CA TYR A 6 16.08 3.48 7.41
C TYR A 6 15.15 4.19 6.43
N LEU A 7 14.66 5.38 6.81
CA LEU A 7 13.80 6.20 5.96
C LEU A 7 14.45 6.51 4.61
N ALA A 8 15.75 6.83 4.62
CA ALA A 8 16.50 7.15 3.40
C ALA A 8 16.52 5.98 2.41
N ASP A 9 16.70 4.76 2.91
CA ASP A 9 16.75 3.55 2.08
C ASP A 9 15.38 3.27 1.46
N VAL A 10 14.31 3.34 2.25
CA VAL A 10 12.93 3.15 1.75
C VAL A 10 12.58 4.19 0.68
N LEU A 11 12.95 5.45 0.89
CA LEU A 11 12.71 6.51 -0.09
C LEU A 11 13.54 6.32 -1.37
N ALA A 12 14.79 5.90 -1.24
CA ALA A 12 15.66 5.61 -2.39
C ALA A 12 15.11 4.44 -3.23
N GLU A 13 14.69 3.35 -2.59
CA GLU A 13 14.06 2.20 -3.26
C GLU A 13 12.81 2.61 -4.04
N ASN A 14 12.06 3.59 -3.53
CA ASN A 14 10.84 4.06 -4.18
C ASN A 14 11.05 5.16 -5.23
N GLY A 15 12.25 5.77 -5.30
CA GLY A 15 12.54 6.94 -6.13
C GLY A 15 12.10 8.28 -5.55
N ASP A 16 11.81 8.33 -4.25
CA ASP A 16 11.22 9.48 -3.53
C ASP A 16 12.21 10.12 -2.54
N SER A 17 13.53 9.94 -2.72
CA SER A 17 14.58 10.51 -1.84
C SER A 17 14.47 12.02 -1.62
N HIS A 18 13.88 12.75 -2.57
CA HIS A 18 13.67 14.20 -2.49
C HIS A 18 12.65 14.62 -1.42
N PHE A 19 11.86 13.68 -0.88
CA PHE A 19 10.94 13.93 0.23
C PHE A 19 11.55 13.70 1.62
N TYR A 20 12.83 13.34 1.70
CA TYR A 20 13.48 12.98 2.97
C TYR A 20 13.30 14.03 4.07
N ASP A 21 13.66 15.29 3.80
CA ASP A 21 13.56 16.35 4.80
C ASP A 21 12.12 16.64 5.21
N GLN A 22 11.17 16.58 4.26
CA GLN A 22 9.75 16.79 4.55
C GLN A 22 9.20 15.70 5.45
N LEU A 23 9.54 14.44 5.17
CA LEU A 23 9.10 13.30 5.99
C LEU A 23 9.77 13.28 7.37
N ARG A 24 11.02 13.74 7.45
CA ARG A 24 11.68 13.93 8.73
C ARG A 24 10.95 14.99 9.58
N CYS A 25 10.56 16.11 8.99
CA CYS A 25 9.75 17.12 9.67
C CYS A 25 8.39 16.58 10.16
N VAL A 26 7.74 15.68 9.40
CA VAL A 26 6.51 15.02 9.86
C VAL A 26 6.80 14.07 11.02
N ALA A 27 7.90 13.32 10.97
CA ALA A 27 8.31 12.43 12.05
C ALA A 27 8.62 13.18 13.36
N ASP A 28 9.19 14.37 13.28
CA ASP A 28 9.44 15.24 14.44
C ASP A 28 8.14 15.71 15.12
N LEU A 29 7.00 15.65 14.41
CA LEU A 29 5.67 16.02 14.91
C LEU A 29 4.83 14.80 15.33
N TRP A 30 5.45 13.64 15.62
CA TRP A 30 4.75 12.36 15.79
C TRP A 30 3.55 12.37 16.76
N TYR A 31 3.57 13.23 17.79
CA TYR A 31 2.47 13.41 18.74
C TYR A 31 1.21 14.05 18.12
N GLU A 32 1.38 14.85 17.06
CA GLU A 32 0.31 15.55 16.34
C GLU A 32 -0.02 14.85 15.02
N LYS A 33 1.01 14.34 14.32
CA LYS A 33 0.93 13.72 13.00
C LYS A 33 1.99 12.65 12.84
N ALA A 34 1.63 11.53 12.23
CA ALA A 34 2.58 10.51 11.78
C ALA A 34 2.65 10.47 10.26
N ALA A 35 3.76 9.95 9.74
CA ALA A 35 3.84 9.51 8.35
C ALA A 35 3.69 7.99 8.28
N LEU A 36 2.81 7.53 7.39
CA LEU A 36 2.79 6.17 6.90
C LEU A 36 3.68 6.11 5.67
N ILE A 37 4.72 5.27 5.72
CA ILE A 37 5.70 5.11 4.67
C ILE A 37 5.49 3.75 3.99
N PHE A 38 5.22 3.75 2.70
CA PHE A 38 4.97 2.60 1.86
C PHE A 38 6.26 2.19 1.15
N SER A 39 6.92 1.12 1.57
CA SER A 39 7.97 0.49 0.77
C SER A 39 7.31 -0.41 -0.27
N TRP A 40 7.13 0.10 -1.48
CA TRP A 40 6.44 -0.62 -2.55
C TRP A 40 7.23 -1.85 -2.97
N LYS A 41 6.54 -2.98 -3.15
CA LYS A 41 7.12 -4.23 -3.63
C LYS A 41 6.34 -4.73 -4.84
N HIS A 42 7.05 -5.37 -5.77
CA HIS A 42 6.46 -6.05 -6.93
C HIS A 42 5.57 -5.18 -7.85
N VAL A 43 5.70 -3.84 -7.83
CA VAL A 43 4.84 -2.93 -8.60
C VAL A 43 4.81 -3.26 -10.09
N ASP A 44 5.97 -3.54 -10.69
CA ASP A 44 6.06 -3.89 -12.10
C ASP A 44 5.29 -5.19 -12.41
N LYS A 45 5.36 -6.19 -11.53
CA LYS A 45 4.60 -7.43 -11.67
C LYS A 45 3.09 -7.18 -11.58
N PHE A 46 2.64 -6.28 -10.71
CA PHE A 46 1.22 -5.91 -10.63
C PHE A 46 0.75 -5.18 -11.88
N VAL A 47 1.55 -4.24 -12.40
CA VAL A 47 1.26 -3.54 -13.66
C VAL A 47 1.18 -4.55 -14.82
N ASP A 48 2.10 -5.50 -14.87
CA ASP A 48 2.11 -6.56 -15.89
C ASP A 48 0.93 -7.50 -15.76
N ALA A 49 0.58 -7.93 -14.55
CA ALA A 49 -0.59 -8.76 -14.29
C ALA A 49 -1.88 -8.07 -14.74
N ILE A 50 -2.06 -6.79 -14.42
CA ILE A 50 -3.23 -6.02 -14.86
C ILE A 50 -3.28 -5.92 -16.38
N ARG A 51 -2.14 -5.64 -17.03
CA ARG A 51 -2.05 -5.62 -18.48
C ARG A 51 -2.44 -6.96 -19.10
N CYS A 52 -1.88 -8.06 -18.60
CA CYS A 52 -2.19 -9.42 -19.07
C CYS A 52 -3.66 -9.78 -18.89
N CYS A 53 -4.26 -9.45 -17.73
CA CYS A 53 -5.68 -9.67 -17.47
C CYS A 53 -6.55 -8.85 -18.42
N ASN A 54 -6.26 -7.56 -18.62
CA ASN A 54 -7.02 -6.70 -19.53
C ASN A 54 -6.94 -7.21 -20.97
N GLU A 55 -5.76 -7.59 -21.46
CA GLU A 55 -5.61 -8.19 -22.79
C GLU A 55 -6.35 -9.53 -22.93
N SER A 56 -6.37 -10.34 -21.88
CA SER A 56 -7.05 -11.64 -21.88
C SER A 56 -8.58 -11.47 -21.90
N CYS A 57 -9.11 -10.48 -21.19
CA CYS A 57 -10.52 -10.10 -21.24
C CYS A 57 -10.93 -9.62 -22.64
N MET A 58 -10.11 -8.78 -23.29
CA MET A 58 -10.36 -8.30 -24.65
C MET A 58 -10.31 -9.42 -25.70
N ARG A 59 -9.58 -10.50 -25.45
CA ARG A 59 -9.53 -11.68 -26.34
C ARG A 59 -10.68 -12.69 -26.11
N HIS A 60 -11.31 -12.68 -24.93
CA HIS A 60 -12.33 -13.66 -24.52
C HIS A 60 -13.76 -13.13 -24.46
N GLU A 61 -14.06 -11.94 -25.01
CA GLU A 61 -15.45 -11.43 -25.17
C GLU A 61 -16.39 -12.38 -25.95
N HIS A 62 -15.87 -13.48 -26.53
CA HIS A 62 -16.66 -14.52 -27.19
C HIS A 62 -17.02 -15.76 -26.36
N LEU A 63 -16.55 -15.91 -25.11
CA LEU A 63 -16.86 -17.10 -24.31
C LEU A 63 -17.45 -16.72 -22.94
N HIS A 64 -18.75 -16.99 -22.84
CA HIS A 64 -19.57 -16.93 -21.63
C HIS A 64 -18.91 -17.65 -20.44
N ASP A 65 -18.19 -16.92 -19.58
CA ASP A 65 -18.12 -17.25 -18.16
C ASP A 65 -17.93 -15.97 -17.33
N ALA A 66 -19.01 -15.21 -17.19
CA ALA A 66 -19.08 -13.94 -16.45
C ALA A 66 -18.90 -14.10 -14.92
N SER A 67 -18.60 -15.31 -14.44
CA SER A 67 -18.81 -15.70 -13.05
C SER A 67 -17.53 -15.68 -12.19
N ARG A 68 -16.34 -15.80 -12.80
CA ARG A 68 -15.07 -15.88 -12.04
C ARG A 68 -14.29 -14.56 -11.92
N SER A 69 -14.70 -13.51 -12.63
CA SER A 69 -14.01 -12.21 -12.66
C SER A 69 -14.93 -11.03 -12.27
N ALA A 70 -16.07 -11.30 -11.63
CA ALA A 70 -17.16 -10.34 -11.44
C ALA A 70 -16.91 -9.22 -10.41
N LEU A 71 -15.82 -9.28 -9.63
CA LEU A 71 -15.44 -8.17 -8.76
C LEU A 71 -14.35 -7.37 -9.46
N GLY A 72 -14.74 -6.20 -9.99
CA GLY A 72 -13.80 -5.21 -10.52
C GLY A 72 -12.78 -4.76 -9.47
N PRO A 73 -11.78 -3.95 -9.86
CA PRO A 73 -10.76 -3.49 -8.93
C PRO A 73 -11.41 -2.75 -7.74
N PRO A 74 -10.87 -2.92 -6.51
CA PRO A 74 -11.43 -2.31 -5.30
C PRO A 74 -11.38 -0.77 -5.31
N PHE A 75 -10.59 -0.20 -6.22
CA PHE A 75 -10.53 1.23 -6.49
C PHE A 75 -10.35 1.46 -8.00
N PRO A 76 -10.70 2.65 -8.53
CA PRO A 76 -10.44 2.99 -9.92
C PRO A 76 -8.94 2.90 -10.20
N ILE A 77 -8.54 1.94 -11.03
CA ILE A 77 -7.18 1.83 -11.52
C ILE A 77 -7.19 2.49 -12.90
N PRO A 78 -6.62 3.71 -13.03
CA PRO A 78 -6.57 4.37 -14.31
C PRO A 78 -5.77 3.50 -15.26
N ASP A 79 -6.25 3.29 -16.50
CA ASP A 79 -5.65 2.48 -17.58
C ASP A 79 -4.13 2.31 -17.38
N SER A 80 -3.78 1.26 -16.64
CA SER A 80 -2.55 1.25 -15.83
C SER A 80 -1.43 0.65 -16.64
N SER A 81 -0.73 1.49 -17.39
CA SER A 81 0.49 1.10 -18.10
C SER A 81 1.77 1.55 -17.40
N THR A 82 1.70 2.18 -16.21
CA THR A 82 2.90 2.70 -15.53
C THR A 82 2.92 2.44 -14.01
N PRO A 83 4.08 2.11 -13.44
CA PRO A 83 4.28 1.95 -11.99
C PRO A 83 3.83 3.16 -11.17
N LEU A 84 4.05 4.39 -11.68
CA LEU A 84 3.66 5.62 -11.00
C LEU A 84 2.13 5.68 -10.79
N ARG A 85 1.35 5.49 -11.86
CA ARG A 85 -0.12 5.52 -11.78
C ARG A 85 -0.67 4.43 -10.89
N PHE A 86 -0.03 3.26 -10.92
CA PHE A 86 -0.37 2.17 -10.02
C PHE A 86 -0.15 2.60 -8.56
N LYS A 87 1.03 3.10 -8.17
CA LYS A 87 1.31 3.54 -6.79
C LYS A 87 0.34 4.64 -6.32
N THR A 88 -0.03 5.58 -7.19
CA THR A 88 -0.93 6.69 -6.82
C THR A 88 -2.37 6.24 -6.58
N ALA A 89 -2.85 5.16 -7.22
CA ALA A 89 -4.25 4.74 -7.11
C ALA A 89 -4.65 4.25 -5.70
N PRO A 90 -3.91 3.34 -5.03
CA PRO A 90 -4.13 2.99 -3.63
C PRO A 90 -4.02 4.20 -2.70
N LEU A 91 -3.02 5.08 -2.89
CA LEU A 91 -2.85 6.27 -2.05
C LEU A 91 -4.03 7.23 -2.17
N ASN A 92 -4.53 7.46 -3.39
CA ASN A 92 -5.71 8.29 -3.64
C ASN A 92 -7.00 7.66 -3.10
N HIS A 93 -7.07 6.33 -3.04
CA HIS A 93 -8.16 5.64 -2.38
C HIS A 93 -8.08 5.88 -0.86
N MET A 94 -6.93 5.67 -0.24
CA MET A 94 -6.73 5.93 1.19
C MET A 94 -6.98 7.40 1.58
N LYS A 95 -6.55 8.35 0.74
CA LYS A 95 -6.85 9.77 0.92
C LYS A 95 -8.35 10.06 0.96
N ARG A 96 -9.14 9.41 0.09
CA ARG A 96 -10.61 9.56 0.07
C ARG A 96 -11.27 8.99 1.32
N GLU A 97 -10.67 7.98 1.95
CA GLU A 97 -11.10 7.41 3.23
C GLU A 97 -10.72 8.30 4.45
N GLY A 98 -10.38 9.58 4.23
CA GLY A 98 -10.13 10.55 5.29
C GLY A 98 -8.68 10.57 5.81
N MET A 99 -7.73 10.01 5.07
CA MET A 99 -6.29 10.13 5.37
C MET A 99 -5.71 11.41 4.74
N LEU A 100 -4.84 12.11 5.48
CA LEU A 100 -4.30 13.42 5.10
C LEU A 100 -3.25 13.31 3.97
N ALA A 101 -2.59 14.44 3.69
CA ALA A 101 -1.85 14.73 2.47
C ALA A 101 -0.93 13.60 1.97
N VAL A 102 -0.98 13.36 0.66
CA VAL A 102 -0.08 12.44 -0.04
C VAL A 102 1.25 13.16 -0.27
N LEU A 103 2.32 12.62 0.31
CA LEU A 103 3.71 13.06 0.09
C LEU A 103 4.37 12.09 -0.88
N GLY A 104 4.38 12.47 -2.16
CA GLY A 104 4.94 11.63 -3.23
C GLY A 104 4.16 10.34 -3.45
N THR A 105 4.88 9.27 -3.82
CA THR A 105 4.27 7.92 -3.87
C THR A 105 4.55 7.11 -2.62
N THR A 106 5.44 7.59 -1.76
CA THR A 106 5.95 6.79 -0.65
C THR A 106 5.23 7.07 0.65
N ALA A 107 4.55 8.21 0.80
CA ALA A 107 4.03 8.56 2.11
C ALA A 107 2.63 9.19 2.14
N LEU A 108 1.93 8.89 3.22
CA LEU A 108 0.70 9.55 3.63
C LEU A 108 0.92 10.18 5.00
N GLU A 109 0.65 11.47 5.12
CA GLU A 109 0.47 12.07 6.44
C GLU A 109 -0.84 11.57 7.04
N CYS A 110 -0.82 11.17 8.31
CA CYS A 110 -2.00 10.71 9.01
C CYS A 110 -1.97 11.08 10.48
N GLU A 111 -3.14 11.29 11.08
CA GLU A 111 -3.25 11.29 12.54
C GLU A 111 -3.06 9.87 13.08
N LEU A 112 -2.56 9.73 14.30
CA LEU A 112 -2.29 8.41 14.92
C LEU A 112 -3.48 7.43 14.88
N PRO A 113 -4.74 7.83 15.15
CA PRO A 113 -5.90 6.92 15.05
C PRO A 113 -6.20 6.47 13.61
N ALA A 114 -5.74 7.25 12.62
CA ALA A 114 -5.90 6.97 11.21
C ALA A 114 -4.84 5.94 10.71
N LEU A 115 -3.74 5.77 11.45
CA LEU A 115 -2.71 4.78 11.20
C LEU A 115 -3.27 3.34 11.23
N CYS A 116 -4.02 2.98 12.28
CA CYS A 116 -4.64 1.66 12.42
C CYS A 116 -5.67 1.37 11.31
N ARG A 117 -6.44 2.38 10.90
CA ARG A 117 -7.40 2.26 9.80
C ARG A 117 -6.70 1.98 8.47
N SER A 118 -5.61 2.69 8.19
CA SER A 118 -4.82 2.49 6.96
C SER A 118 -4.23 1.08 6.88
N ALA A 119 -3.70 0.59 8.00
CA ALA A 119 -3.21 -0.78 8.13
C ALA A 119 -4.31 -1.80 7.79
N SER A 120 -5.53 -1.59 8.30
CA SER A 120 -6.69 -2.43 8.01
C SER A 120 -7.14 -2.36 6.54
N VAL A 121 -7.14 -1.16 5.93
CA VAL A 121 -7.46 -0.98 4.51
C VAL A 121 -6.46 -1.72 3.62
N LEU A 122 -5.18 -1.68 3.97
CA LEU A 122 -4.15 -2.42 3.23
C LEU A 122 -4.35 -3.92 3.31
N THR A 123 -4.57 -4.46 4.51
CA THR A 123 -4.89 -5.89 4.66
C THR A 123 -6.15 -6.27 3.90
N PHE A 124 -7.16 -5.40 3.86
CA PHE A 124 -8.34 -5.62 3.03
C PHE A 124 -7.99 -5.69 1.54
N LEU A 125 -7.15 -4.77 1.03
CA LEU A 125 -6.72 -4.77 -0.36
C LEU A 125 -5.94 -6.04 -0.72
N GLU A 126 -4.97 -6.45 0.09
CA GLU A 126 -4.18 -7.67 -0.13
C GLU A 126 -5.06 -8.93 -0.20
N ASN A 127 -6.12 -8.98 0.60
CA ASN A 127 -7.08 -10.09 0.63
C ASN A 127 -8.25 -9.92 -0.35
N HIS A 128 -8.32 -8.81 -1.09
CA HIS A 128 -9.44 -8.57 -1.99
C HIS A 128 -9.42 -9.59 -3.14
N PRO A 129 -10.56 -10.20 -3.51
CA PRO A 129 -10.62 -11.23 -4.55
C PRO A 129 -10.01 -10.81 -5.89
N TRP A 130 -10.13 -9.52 -6.24
CA TRP A 130 -9.49 -8.97 -7.44
C TRP A 130 -7.95 -9.00 -7.37
N MET A 131 -7.34 -8.68 -6.22
CA MET A 131 -5.88 -8.78 -6.04
C MET A 131 -5.42 -10.25 -6.09
N GLN A 132 -6.17 -11.14 -5.44
CA GLN A 132 -5.90 -12.59 -5.51
C GLN A 132 -6.02 -13.12 -6.94
N HIS A 133 -6.97 -12.63 -7.72
CA HIS A 133 -7.14 -12.99 -9.12
C HIS A 133 -5.94 -12.56 -9.97
N LEU A 134 -5.43 -11.34 -9.80
CA LEU A 134 -4.23 -10.88 -10.50
C LEU A 134 -3.01 -11.77 -10.22
N VAL A 135 -2.74 -12.07 -8.95
CA VAL A 135 -1.60 -12.92 -8.55
C VAL A 135 -1.74 -14.32 -9.14
N THR A 136 -2.94 -14.89 -9.09
CA THR A 136 -3.24 -16.22 -9.66
C THR A 136 -3.09 -16.24 -11.18
N ALA A 137 -3.61 -15.22 -11.87
CA ALA A 137 -3.56 -15.12 -13.33
C ALA A 137 -2.12 -14.92 -13.84
N HIS A 138 -1.24 -14.32 -13.04
CA HIS A 138 0.17 -14.14 -13.38
C HIS A 138 1.06 -15.33 -12.96
N GLY A 139 0.51 -16.34 -12.27
CA GLY A 139 1.26 -17.53 -11.84
C GLY A 139 2.27 -17.28 -10.71
N GLU A 140 2.06 -16.22 -9.93
CA GLU A 140 3.00 -15.78 -8.89
C GLU A 140 2.64 -16.33 -7.50
N SER A 141 3.61 -16.30 -6.58
CA SER A 141 3.47 -16.82 -5.21
C SER A 141 2.70 -15.86 -4.30
N SER A 142 2.37 -16.33 -3.08
CA SER A 142 1.77 -15.50 -2.03
C SER A 142 2.63 -14.30 -1.61
N GLU A 143 3.93 -14.29 -1.92
CA GLU A 143 4.82 -13.15 -1.63
C GLU A 143 4.48 -11.92 -2.47
N MET A 144 3.89 -12.11 -3.66
CA MET A 144 3.40 -11.00 -4.49
C MET A 144 2.23 -10.27 -3.82
N LEU A 145 1.48 -10.89 -2.90
CA LEU A 145 0.30 -10.27 -2.28
C LEU A 145 0.64 -9.01 -1.45
N ALA A 146 1.86 -8.92 -0.91
CA ALA A 146 2.31 -7.77 -0.14
C ALA A 146 2.64 -6.61 -1.08
N LEU A 147 1.66 -5.76 -1.38
CA LEU A 147 1.83 -4.67 -2.34
C LEU A 147 2.85 -3.62 -1.87
N ALA A 148 2.86 -3.38 -0.57
CA ALA A 148 3.86 -2.54 0.08
C ALA A 148 4.10 -3.05 1.50
N ILE A 149 5.34 -2.95 1.97
CA ILE A 149 5.61 -3.00 3.40
C ILE A 149 5.35 -1.61 3.95
N VAL A 150 4.46 -1.51 4.93
CA VAL A 150 4.11 -0.22 5.52
C VAL A 150 4.87 -0.01 6.82
N TYR A 151 5.41 1.18 6.96
CA TYR A 151 6.14 1.63 8.14
C TYR A 151 5.48 2.89 8.71
N ALA A 152 5.68 3.12 10.00
CA ALA A 152 5.37 4.38 10.67
C ALA A 152 6.68 5.13 10.96
N SER A 153 6.64 6.45 10.83
CA SER A 153 7.67 7.31 11.40
C SER A 153 7.73 7.15 12.92
N VAL A 154 8.94 7.05 13.47
CA VAL A 154 9.18 7.04 14.92
C VAL A 154 9.94 8.31 15.31
N GLU A 155 9.63 8.83 16.50
CA GLU A 155 10.19 10.06 17.06
C GLU A 155 11.72 10.15 16.90
N GLU A 156 12.18 11.34 16.47
CA GLU A 156 13.59 11.74 16.45
C GLU A 156 14.55 10.71 15.81
N SER A 157 14.05 9.90 14.87
CA SER A 157 14.84 8.83 14.27
C SER A 157 14.80 8.87 12.75
N ASN A 158 15.94 8.56 12.15
CA ASN A 158 16.02 8.24 10.71
C ASN A 158 15.50 6.83 10.41
N ILE A 159 14.83 6.22 11.38
CA ILE A 159 14.34 4.86 11.37
C ILE A 159 12.83 4.93 11.20
N VAL A 160 12.28 3.96 10.48
CA VAL A 160 10.85 3.74 10.35
C VAL A 160 10.56 2.33 10.80
N ARG A 161 9.48 2.16 11.57
CA ARG A 161 9.12 0.86 12.16
C ARG A 161 7.99 0.25 11.37
N LYS A 162 8.13 -1.03 11.00
CA LYS A 162 7.10 -1.74 10.25
C LYS A 162 5.79 -1.71 11.03
N CYS A 163 4.72 -1.26 10.38
CA CYS A 163 3.37 -1.40 10.90
C CYS A 163 3.01 -2.88 10.86
N ILE A 164 2.91 -3.49 12.05
CA ILE A 164 2.29 -4.80 12.17
C ILE A 164 0.79 -4.56 12.21
N CYS A 165 0.06 -5.01 11.19
CA CYS A 165 -1.39 -5.08 11.25
C CYS A 165 -1.78 -6.04 12.38
N TYR A 166 -2.06 -5.49 13.56
CA TYR A 166 -2.69 -6.26 14.62
C TYR A 166 -4.17 -6.36 14.30
N ASP A 167 -4.66 -7.60 14.21
CA ASP A 167 -6.09 -7.93 14.12
C ASP A 167 -6.88 -7.06 15.12
N PRO A 168 -7.87 -6.26 14.67
CA PRO A 168 -8.67 -5.42 15.56
C PRO A 168 -9.41 -6.22 16.65
N ASN A 169 -9.54 -7.55 16.54
CA ASN A 169 -10.07 -8.39 17.62
C ASN A 169 -9.07 -8.64 18.77
N ARG A 170 -7.82 -8.16 18.68
CA ARG A 170 -6.77 -8.26 19.71
C ARG A 170 -6.42 -6.92 20.36
N LEU A 171 -7.30 -5.92 20.28
CA LEU A 171 -7.14 -4.55 20.76
C LEU A 171 -7.09 -4.37 22.30
N ASN A 172 -6.47 -5.29 23.04
CA ASN A 172 -6.23 -5.16 24.48
C ASN A 172 -4.76 -4.88 24.85
N LEU A 173 -3.88 -4.60 23.88
CA LEU A 173 -2.43 -4.48 24.13
C LEU A 173 -1.88 -3.05 24.27
N TRP A 174 -2.75 -2.04 24.36
CA TRP A 174 -2.37 -0.67 24.74
C TRP A 174 -2.97 -0.25 26.10
N ASN A 175 -3.39 -1.22 26.91
CA ASN A 175 -3.66 -1.03 28.32
C ASN A 175 -2.62 -1.80 29.13
N ASP A 176 -1.40 -1.26 29.20
CA ASP A 176 -0.53 -1.55 30.33
C ASP A 176 -0.21 -0.21 31.02
N LYS A 177 -0.64 -0.16 32.28
CA LYS A 177 -0.27 0.83 33.29
C LYS A 177 1.14 0.56 33.80
#